data_AF-A0A2S5LAX6-F1
#
_entry.id   AF-A0A2S5LAX6-F1
#
_cell.length_a   1.000
_cell.length_b   1.000
_cell.length_c   1.000
_cell.angle_alpha   90.00
_cell.angle_beta   90.00
_cell.angle_gamma   90.00
#
_symmetry.space_group_name_H-M   'P 1'
#
loop_
_entity.id
_entity.type
_entity.pdbx_description
1 polymer ?
#
loop_
_entity_poly.entity_id
_entity_poly.type
_entity_poly.pdbx_seq_one_letter_code
_entity_poly.pdbx_strand_id
1 'polypeptide(L)'
;DFDGSPLSALPRPRWDDRFPRRLPNAPFRLEPYVDVDGHTMDPVHDFYLEQEQIDGGKMDRFVEASNAGALVMGYYDGSQLKQWALAKEFTLADHFFHAAFGGSMLNHFFLICGCAPVFDNPVESTKKKFDPKLDAIKDAKGAALVIRARQPDSPQSVLDGPPRHMNLAPLTKKLEAIGTLQPGNPVSKHDKTEAQERLPPSHLPTIGDRMSEKGVTWAWYAGGWRDVVEGRLKPYGEGKPDFFQTHHQPFAYFANYAPGQNGRNNLKDADEFYTAIDQGDLPQVSFYKPLGVFNGHPDYSDLAAGDAHVADVVARLRKSPNWADMLIIVTADENGGFWDH
;
A
#
# COMPACT_ATOMS: atom_id res chain seq x y z
N ASP A 1 -7.31 -25.32 -2.83
CA ASP A 1 -8.48 -24.99 -3.67
C ASP A 1 -9.66 -24.72 -2.75
N PHE A 2 -10.77 -24.20 -3.24
CA PHE A 2 -11.89 -23.76 -2.40
C PHE A 2 -12.51 -24.86 -1.53
N ASP A 3 -12.33 -26.13 -1.91
CA ASP A 3 -12.73 -27.31 -1.13
C ASP A 3 -11.72 -27.70 -0.03
N GLY A 4 -10.59 -26.98 0.08
CA GLY A 4 -9.49 -27.28 1.00
C GLY A 4 -8.45 -28.26 0.46
N SER A 5 -8.64 -28.82 -0.74
CA SER A 5 -7.69 -29.74 -1.36
C SER A 5 -6.47 -28.98 -1.89
N PRO A 6 -5.24 -29.51 -1.78
CA PRO A 6 -4.07 -28.92 -2.42
C PRO A 6 -4.23 -28.84 -3.95
N LEU A 7 -3.79 -27.74 -4.55
CA LEU A 7 -3.78 -27.60 -6.00
C LEU A 7 -2.66 -28.47 -6.60
N SER A 8 -2.99 -29.24 -7.64
CA SER A 8 -1.97 -29.93 -8.43
C SER A 8 -1.17 -28.99 -9.35
N ALA A 9 -1.78 -27.86 -9.71
CA ALA A 9 -1.18 -26.79 -10.50
C ALA A 9 -1.91 -25.46 -10.22
N LEU A 10 -1.22 -24.33 -10.39
CA LEU A 10 -1.79 -23.00 -10.21
C LEU A 10 -2.50 -22.52 -11.49
N PRO A 11 -3.64 -21.81 -11.38
CA PRO A 11 -4.25 -21.15 -12.52
C PRO A 11 -3.41 -19.96 -12.98
N ARG A 12 -3.30 -19.75 -14.29
CA ARG A 12 -2.66 -18.54 -14.83
C ARG A 12 -3.25 -17.26 -14.22
N PRO A 13 -2.48 -16.16 -14.14
CA PRO A 13 -3.02 -14.86 -13.79
C PRO A 13 -4.16 -14.46 -14.71
N ARG A 14 -5.14 -13.75 -14.15
CA ARG A 14 -6.33 -13.36 -14.89
C ARG A 14 -5.95 -12.40 -16.02
N TRP A 15 -6.47 -12.66 -17.21
CA TRP A 15 -6.27 -11.82 -18.40
C TRP A 15 -4.81 -11.65 -18.84
N ASP A 16 -3.91 -12.52 -18.39
CA ASP A 16 -2.51 -12.48 -18.77
C ASP A 16 -2.11 -13.73 -19.56
N ASP A 17 -2.13 -13.60 -20.88
CA ASP A 17 -1.79 -14.69 -21.80
C ASP A 17 -0.27 -14.92 -21.93
N ARG A 18 0.58 -14.10 -21.27
CA ARG A 18 2.03 -14.32 -21.19
C ARG A 18 2.37 -15.58 -20.39
N PHE A 19 1.51 -15.92 -19.42
CA PHE A 19 1.69 -17.07 -18.54
C PHE A 19 1.04 -18.33 -19.13
N PRO A 20 1.63 -19.52 -18.94
CA PRO A 20 1.00 -20.77 -19.32
C PRO A 20 -0.28 -20.99 -18.52
N ARG A 21 -1.26 -21.71 -19.09
CA ARG A 21 -2.57 -21.95 -18.45
C ARG A 21 -2.48 -22.60 -17.07
N ARG A 22 -1.42 -23.37 -16.83
CA ARG A 22 -1.13 -24.06 -15.58
C ARG A 22 0.35 -23.92 -15.25
N LEU A 23 0.65 -23.52 -14.02
CA LEU A 23 2.01 -23.48 -13.47
C LEU A 23 2.16 -24.52 -12.35
N PRO A 24 3.38 -24.98 -12.02
CA PRO A 24 3.62 -25.76 -10.81
C PRO A 24 3.06 -25.07 -9.57
N ASN A 25 2.54 -25.83 -8.61
CA ASN A 25 2.12 -25.31 -7.31
C ASN A 25 3.33 -25.03 -6.41
N ALA A 26 4.04 -23.93 -6.72
CA ALA A 26 5.21 -23.44 -6.01
C ALA A 26 5.48 -21.97 -6.38
N PRO A 27 6.26 -21.22 -5.58
CA PRO A 27 6.83 -19.96 -6.02
C PRO A 27 7.58 -20.10 -7.34
N PHE A 28 7.51 -19.08 -8.21
CA PHE A 28 8.21 -19.10 -9.50
C PHE A 28 8.74 -17.72 -9.92
N ARG A 29 9.79 -17.74 -10.76
CA ARG A 29 10.40 -16.54 -11.37
C ARG A 29 9.43 -15.86 -12.33
N LEU A 30 9.26 -14.55 -12.21
CA LEU A 30 8.40 -13.75 -13.09
C LEU A 30 9.03 -13.41 -14.44
N GLU A 31 10.35 -13.26 -14.50
CA GLU A 31 11.12 -12.80 -15.67
C GLU A 31 10.86 -13.58 -16.96
N PRO A 32 10.64 -14.91 -16.96
CA PRO A 32 10.28 -15.63 -18.17
C PRO A 32 8.95 -15.16 -18.82
N TYR A 33 8.12 -14.42 -18.09
CA TYR A 33 6.79 -13.98 -18.50
C TYR A 33 6.63 -12.46 -18.49
N VAL A 34 7.25 -11.78 -17.53
CA VAL A 34 7.16 -10.33 -17.31
C VAL A 34 8.53 -9.82 -16.89
N ASP A 35 9.15 -9.00 -17.72
CA ASP A 35 10.39 -8.31 -17.38
C ASP A 35 10.19 -7.34 -16.20
N VAL A 36 11.29 -6.86 -15.60
CA VAL A 36 11.25 -5.95 -14.44
C VAL A 36 10.65 -4.58 -14.76
N ASP A 37 10.63 -4.16 -16.03
CA ASP A 37 9.95 -2.96 -16.54
C ASP A 37 8.55 -3.27 -17.12
N GLY A 38 8.10 -4.52 -16.97
CA GLY A 38 6.78 -4.96 -17.38
C GLY A 38 5.75 -4.78 -16.26
N HIS A 39 4.52 -4.43 -16.65
CA HIS A 39 3.42 -4.31 -15.70
C HIS A 39 2.75 -5.69 -15.48
N THR A 40 2.31 -5.94 -14.25
CA THR A 40 1.40 -7.04 -13.88
C THR A 40 0.05 -6.45 -13.48
N MET A 41 -0.98 -7.29 -13.28
CA MET A 41 -2.13 -6.84 -12.51
C MET A 41 -1.76 -6.64 -11.03
N ASP A 42 -2.64 -5.96 -10.31
CA ASP A 42 -2.54 -5.76 -8.87
C ASP A 42 -3.14 -6.93 -8.07
N PRO A 43 -2.32 -7.72 -7.35
CA PRO A 43 -2.83 -8.73 -6.43
C PRO A 43 -3.53 -8.08 -5.25
N VAL A 44 -4.62 -8.69 -4.80
CA VAL A 44 -5.38 -8.18 -3.67
C VAL A 44 -4.55 -8.18 -2.39
N HIS A 45 -4.61 -7.06 -1.68
CA HIS A 45 -3.91 -6.78 -0.41
C HIS A 45 -4.89 -6.11 0.57
N ASP A 46 -6.08 -6.72 0.69
CA ASP A 46 -7.12 -6.27 1.61
C ASP A 46 -6.93 -6.88 3.00
N PHE A 47 -7.24 -6.10 4.04
CA PHE A 47 -7.05 -6.46 5.45
C PHE A 47 -7.52 -7.87 5.82
N TYR A 48 -8.72 -8.28 5.39
CA TYR A 48 -9.26 -9.60 5.70
C TYR A 48 -8.75 -10.70 4.76
N LEU A 49 -8.35 -10.36 3.54
CA LEU A 49 -7.86 -11.33 2.58
C LEU A 49 -6.43 -11.74 2.89
N GLU A 50 -5.58 -10.83 3.33
CA GLU A 50 -4.24 -11.19 3.82
C GLU A 50 -4.31 -12.20 4.98
N GLN A 51 -5.23 -12.00 5.93
CA GLN A 51 -5.48 -12.96 7.01
C GLN A 51 -5.93 -14.31 6.47
N GLU A 52 -6.76 -14.33 5.41
CA GLU A 52 -7.19 -15.56 4.76
C GLU A 52 -6.03 -16.26 4.04
N GLN A 53 -5.17 -15.50 3.35
CA GLN A 53 -3.97 -16.02 2.66
C GLN A 53 -2.98 -16.69 3.63
N ILE A 54 -2.83 -16.12 4.82
CA ILE A 54 -1.94 -16.61 5.90
C ILE A 54 -2.49 -17.89 6.58
N ASP A 55 -3.81 -18.10 6.59
CA ASP A 55 -4.52 -19.25 7.17
C ASP A 55 -4.05 -19.66 8.58
N GLY A 56 -3.90 -18.69 9.49
CA GLY A 56 -3.43 -18.96 10.86
C GLY A 56 -1.97 -19.42 10.93
N GLY A 57 -1.15 -18.99 9.97
CA GLY A 57 0.29 -19.26 9.90
C GLY A 57 0.66 -20.50 9.09
N LYS A 58 -0.28 -21.08 8.32
CA LYS A 58 0.05 -22.17 7.38
C LYS A 58 0.59 -21.69 6.05
N MET A 59 0.32 -20.43 5.70
CA MET A 59 0.83 -19.77 4.49
C MET A 59 0.45 -20.49 3.18
N ASP A 60 -0.73 -21.10 3.12
CA ASP A 60 -1.13 -22.06 2.08
C ASP A 60 -2.35 -21.62 1.24
N ARG A 61 -2.83 -20.37 1.40
CA ARG A 61 -4.08 -19.89 0.75
C ARG A 61 -3.90 -18.71 -0.18
N PHE A 62 -2.68 -18.30 -0.48
CA PHE A 62 -2.40 -17.11 -1.29
C PHE A 62 -3.12 -17.12 -2.65
N VAL A 63 -3.06 -18.23 -3.39
CA VAL A 63 -3.75 -18.39 -4.68
C VAL A 63 -5.27 -18.52 -4.52
N GLU A 64 -5.72 -19.13 -3.41
CA GLU A 64 -7.14 -19.35 -3.14
C GLU A 64 -7.89 -18.07 -2.75
N ALA A 65 -7.25 -17.19 -1.99
CA ALA A 65 -7.87 -15.94 -1.56
C ALA A 65 -7.61 -14.77 -2.52
N SER A 66 -6.72 -14.93 -3.50
CA SER A 66 -6.32 -13.84 -4.40
C SER A 66 -7.19 -13.70 -5.65
N ASN A 67 -7.29 -12.47 -6.15
CA ASN A 67 -7.81 -12.15 -7.48
C ASN A 67 -6.84 -12.49 -8.63
N ALA A 68 -5.57 -12.78 -8.32
CA ALA A 68 -4.47 -12.78 -9.29
C ALA A 68 -3.96 -14.18 -9.70
N GLY A 69 -4.60 -15.25 -9.23
CA GLY A 69 -4.22 -16.62 -9.56
C GLY A 69 -2.75 -16.89 -9.19
N ALA A 70 -1.98 -17.50 -10.09
CA ALA A 70 -0.57 -17.82 -9.86
C ALA A 70 0.31 -16.59 -9.60
N LEU A 71 -0.05 -15.38 -10.06
CA LEU A 71 0.82 -14.20 -9.93
C LEU A 71 1.23 -13.94 -8.48
N VAL A 72 0.35 -14.24 -7.53
CA VAL A 72 0.60 -14.10 -6.09
C VAL A 72 1.83 -14.89 -5.61
N MET A 73 2.22 -15.95 -6.32
CA MET A 73 3.39 -16.80 -6.02
C MET A 73 4.64 -16.37 -6.83
N GLY A 74 4.52 -15.31 -7.63
CA GLY A 74 5.60 -14.80 -8.47
C GLY A 74 6.62 -14.01 -7.68
N TYR A 75 7.90 -14.16 -8.03
CA TYR A 75 8.99 -13.34 -7.48
C TYR A 75 10.02 -13.00 -8.56
N TYR A 76 10.71 -11.87 -8.37
CA TYR A 76 11.83 -11.47 -9.21
C TYR A 76 13.18 -11.85 -8.58
N ASP A 77 14.19 -12.05 -9.40
CA ASP A 77 15.60 -12.08 -9.05
C ASP A 77 16.10 -10.66 -8.80
N GLY A 78 16.13 -10.31 -7.52
CA GLY A 78 16.65 -9.02 -7.09
C GLY A 78 18.15 -8.83 -7.34
N SER A 79 18.92 -9.85 -7.73
CA SER A 79 20.39 -9.79 -7.72
C SER A 79 21.02 -8.72 -8.61
N GLN A 80 20.30 -8.29 -9.66
CA GLN A 80 20.71 -7.21 -10.57
C GLN A 80 20.05 -5.86 -10.27
N LEU A 81 19.12 -5.80 -9.31
CA LEU A 81 18.46 -4.56 -8.92
C LEU A 81 19.43 -3.62 -8.19
N LYS A 82 19.28 -2.32 -8.39
CA LYS A 82 20.09 -1.30 -7.73
C LYS A 82 19.88 -1.31 -6.22
N GLN A 83 18.67 -1.57 -5.74
CA GLN A 83 18.38 -1.74 -4.31
C GLN A 83 19.13 -2.94 -3.71
N TRP A 84 19.37 -4.02 -4.47
CA TRP A 84 20.22 -5.10 -3.99
C TRP A 84 21.69 -4.69 -3.87
N ALA A 85 22.18 -3.78 -4.72
CA ALA A 85 23.49 -3.17 -4.53
C ALA A 85 23.56 -2.36 -3.22
N LEU A 86 22.51 -1.60 -2.90
CA LEU A 86 22.40 -0.90 -1.61
C LEU A 86 22.36 -1.87 -0.43
N ALA A 87 21.60 -2.96 -0.54
CA ALA A 87 21.50 -3.98 0.52
C ALA A 87 22.84 -4.68 0.79
N LYS A 88 23.68 -4.88 -0.23
CA LYS A 88 25.05 -5.41 -0.08
C LYS A 88 26.02 -4.41 0.58
N GLU A 89 25.77 -3.12 0.42
CA GLU A 89 26.61 -2.06 0.99
C GLU A 89 26.20 -1.68 2.42
N PHE A 90 24.90 -1.78 2.72
CA PHE A 90 24.31 -1.38 4.00
C PHE A 90 23.64 -2.56 4.71
N THR A 91 22.65 -2.27 5.56
CA THR A 91 21.91 -3.28 6.32
C THR A 91 20.59 -3.57 5.62
N LEU A 92 20.32 -4.86 5.39
CA LEU A 92 19.00 -5.36 5.03
C LEU A 92 18.32 -5.89 6.29
N ALA A 93 17.12 -5.41 6.58
CA ALA A 93 16.26 -5.98 7.62
C ALA A 93 15.28 -6.96 6.97
N ASP A 94 15.57 -8.25 7.06
CA ASP A 94 14.76 -9.35 6.50
C ASP A 94 13.68 -9.88 7.46
N HIS A 95 13.55 -9.24 8.63
CA HIS A 95 12.52 -9.52 9.63
C HIS A 95 11.77 -8.23 9.99
N PHE A 96 11.33 -7.52 8.95
CA PHE A 96 10.55 -6.29 9.02
C PHE A 96 9.16 -6.54 8.43
N PHE A 97 8.12 -6.22 9.20
CA PHE A 97 6.72 -6.43 8.81
C PHE A 97 6.02 -5.08 8.72
N HIS A 98 5.12 -4.94 7.75
CA HIS A 98 4.14 -3.85 7.78
C HIS A 98 3.33 -3.89 9.09
N ALA A 99 2.87 -2.74 9.55
CA ALA A 99 2.36 -2.59 10.93
C ALA A 99 0.98 -3.21 11.13
N ALA A 100 0.18 -3.31 10.07
CA ALA A 100 -1.11 -3.95 10.06
C ALA A 100 -1.34 -4.66 8.73
N PHE A 101 -2.22 -5.68 8.75
CA PHE A 101 -2.74 -6.25 7.53
C PHE A 101 -3.40 -5.18 6.66
N GLY A 102 -3.46 -5.42 5.35
CA GLY A 102 -4.16 -4.61 4.38
C GLY A 102 -3.30 -3.51 3.74
N GLY A 103 -3.97 -2.76 2.87
CA GLY A 103 -3.30 -1.84 1.96
C GLY A 103 -2.70 -0.58 2.58
N SER A 104 -2.19 0.25 1.67
CA SER A 104 -1.33 1.42 1.92
C SER A 104 -1.88 2.41 2.94
N MET A 105 -3.18 2.75 2.88
CA MET A 105 -3.75 3.79 3.74
C MET A 105 -3.54 3.46 5.23
N LEU A 106 -3.89 2.25 5.66
CA LEU A 106 -3.81 1.86 7.07
C LEU A 106 -2.35 1.84 7.54
N ASN A 107 -1.44 1.26 6.75
CA ASN A 107 -0.03 1.20 7.09
C ASN A 107 0.63 2.60 7.13
N HIS A 108 0.21 3.53 6.28
CA HIS A 108 0.63 4.93 6.38
C HIS A 108 0.12 5.64 7.65
N PHE A 109 -1.06 5.29 8.17
CA PHE A 109 -1.49 5.76 9.49
C PHE A 109 -0.59 5.22 10.59
N PHE A 110 -0.29 3.92 10.58
CA PHE A 110 0.62 3.32 11.57
C PHE A 110 2.02 3.95 11.53
N LEU A 111 2.53 4.30 10.34
CA LEU A 111 3.81 5.00 10.19
C LEU A 111 3.84 6.35 10.94
N ILE A 112 2.74 7.12 10.92
CA ILE A 112 2.75 8.50 11.45
C ILE A 112 2.05 8.66 12.81
N CYS A 113 1.21 7.73 13.25
CA CYS A 113 0.51 7.81 14.53
C CYS A 113 0.52 6.52 15.36
N GLY A 114 0.96 5.39 14.80
CA GLY A 114 0.85 4.08 15.44
C GLY A 114 -0.60 3.72 15.80
N CYS A 115 -1.56 4.16 14.97
CA CYS A 115 -2.98 4.11 15.28
C CYS A 115 -3.81 3.65 14.08
N ALA A 116 -4.94 2.98 14.35
CA ALA A 116 -5.96 2.70 13.34
C ALA A 116 -6.96 3.88 13.27
N PRO A 117 -7.25 4.42 12.08
CA PRO A 117 -8.30 5.42 11.93
C PRO A 117 -9.68 4.86 12.27
N VAL A 118 -10.55 5.71 12.81
CA VAL A 118 -11.96 5.38 13.09
C VAL A 118 -12.86 6.32 12.29
N PHE A 119 -13.82 5.75 11.57
CA PHE A 119 -14.87 6.50 10.92
C PHE A 119 -15.92 6.88 11.95
N ASP A 120 -15.76 8.06 12.54
CA ASP A 120 -16.67 8.53 13.57
C ASP A 120 -18.04 8.92 12.97
N ASN A 121 -19.12 8.44 13.60
CA ASN A 121 -20.51 8.79 13.30
C ASN A 121 -20.90 8.83 11.80
N PRO A 122 -20.67 7.76 11.01
CA PRO A 122 -21.11 7.72 9.62
C PRO A 122 -22.63 7.86 9.52
N VAL A 123 -23.10 8.58 8.51
CA VAL A 123 -24.54 8.61 8.18
C VAL A 123 -25.03 7.21 7.82
N GLU A 124 -26.33 6.94 8.01
CA GLU A 124 -26.88 5.59 7.87
C GLU A 124 -26.64 4.96 6.49
N SER A 125 -26.67 5.75 5.42
CA SER A 125 -26.33 5.29 4.07
C SER A 125 -24.88 4.80 3.95
N THR A 126 -23.93 5.57 4.50
CA THR A 126 -22.50 5.20 4.55
C THR A 126 -22.30 3.99 5.43
N LYS A 127 -22.92 3.94 6.61
CA LYS A 127 -22.86 2.80 7.53
C LYS A 127 -23.32 1.52 6.85
N LYS A 128 -24.42 1.56 6.08
CA LYS A 128 -24.91 0.42 5.31
C LYS A 128 -23.98 0.05 4.15
N LYS A 129 -23.43 1.03 3.43
CA LYS A 129 -22.50 0.82 2.31
C LYS A 129 -21.20 0.17 2.77
N PHE A 130 -20.68 0.62 3.91
CA PHE A 130 -19.41 0.19 4.49
C PHE A 130 -19.56 -0.87 5.59
N ASP A 131 -20.72 -1.53 5.69
CA ASP A 131 -20.91 -2.64 6.62
C ASP A 131 -20.30 -3.93 6.04
N PRO A 132 -19.22 -4.46 6.65
CA PRO A 132 -18.55 -5.64 6.13
C PRO A 132 -19.45 -6.88 6.29
N LYS A 133 -19.53 -7.71 5.25
CA LYS A 133 -20.25 -8.99 5.24
C LYS A 133 -19.27 -10.10 5.54
N LEU A 134 -19.04 -10.28 6.83
CA LEU A 134 -18.16 -11.28 7.39
C LEU A 134 -19.02 -12.36 8.01
N ASP A 135 -18.68 -13.62 7.75
CA ASP A 135 -18.97 -14.69 8.69
C ASP A 135 -17.67 -14.91 9.52
N ALA A 136 -17.72 -15.50 10.73
CA ALA A 136 -16.50 -15.87 11.51
C ALA A 136 -16.30 -17.39 11.62
N ILE A 137 -15.19 -17.94 11.10
CA ILE A 137 -14.78 -19.36 11.22
C ILE A 137 -13.70 -19.32 12.28
N LYS A 138 -13.75 -20.21 13.26
CA LYS A 138 -12.62 -20.39 14.16
C LYS A 138 -11.65 -21.37 13.52
N ASP A 139 -10.36 -21.09 13.55
CA ASP A 139 -9.35 -22.08 13.18
C ASP A 139 -9.34 -23.25 14.20
N ALA A 140 -8.53 -24.27 13.94
CA ALA A 140 -8.40 -25.43 14.84
C ALA A 140 -7.88 -25.07 16.25
N LYS A 141 -7.30 -23.88 16.44
CA LYS A 141 -6.80 -23.33 17.71
C LYS A 141 -7.79 -22.38 18.38
N GLY A 142 -8.98 -22.16 17.78
CA GLY A 142 -10.01 -21.28 18.29
C GLY A 142 -9.84 -19.80 17.94
N ALA A 143 -8.81 -19.42 17.16
CA ALA A 143 -8.61 -18.07 16.68
C ALA A 143 -9.70 -17.72 15.65
N ALA A 144 -10.29 -16.53 15.79
CA ALA A 144 -11.29 -16.07 14.83
C ALA A 144 -10.61 -15.73 13.49
N LEU A 145 -10.91 -16.52 12.47
CA LEU A 145 -10.67 -16.18 11.08
C LEU A 145 -11.92 -15.48 10.54
N VAL A 146 -11.70 -14.49 9.66
CA VAL A 146 -12.78 -13.93 8.86
C VAL A 146 -13.08 -14.91 7.71
N ILE A 147 -14.36 -15.23 7.53
CA ILE A 147 -14.79 -16.41 6.75
C ILE A 147 -14.53 -16.25 5.27
N ARG A 148 -14.13 -17.40 4.70
CA ARG A 148 -14.13 -17.88 3.31
C ARG A 148 -15.49 -17.77 2.59
N ALA A 149 -16.31 -16.78 2.93
CA ALA A 149 -17.67 -16.63 2.44
C ALA A 149 -17.54 -16.08 1.04
N ARG A 150 -18.01 -16.86 0.09
CA ARG A 150 -18.02 -16.49 -1.30
C ARG A 150 -19.45 -16.16 -1.71
N GLN A 151 -19.59 -15.32 -2.73
CA GLN A 151 -20.88 -15.10 -3.37
C GLN A 151 -21.42 -16.43 -3.92
N PRO A 152 -22.74 -16.64 -3.98
CA PRO A 152 -23.32 -17.90 -4.45
C PRO A 152 -22.90 -18.30 -5.87
N ASP A 153 -22.52 -17.34 -6.71
CA ASP A 153 -22.03 -17.52 -8.09
C ASP A 153 -20.49 -17.56 -8.18
N SER A 154 -19.79 -17.67 -7.06
CA SER A 154 -18.34 -17.86 -7.04
C SER A 154 -17.97 -19.19 -7.72
N PRO A 155 -16.87 -19.22 -8.50
CA PRO A 155 -16.35 -20.48 -9.04
C PRO A 155 -16.14 -21.51 -7.93
N GLN A 156 -16.31 -22.80 -8.26
CA GLN A 156 -16.12 -23.91 -7.32
C GLN A 156 -14.65 -24.36 -7.20
N SER A 157 -13.81 -23.90 -8.12
CA SER A 157 -12.37 -24.06 -8.09
C SER A 157 -11.68 -22.78 -8.55
N VAL A 158 -10.51 -22.48 -7.98
CA VAL A 158 -9.62 -21.40 -8.48
C VAL A 158 -9.22 -21.62 -9.94
N LEU A 159 -9.29 -22.88 -10.42
CA LEU A 159 -8.96 -23.26 -11.78
C LEU A 159 -9.97 -22.76 -12.82
N ASP A 160 -11.19 -22.45 -12.38
CA ASP A 160 -12.30 -21.94 -13.17
C ASP A 160 -12.41 -20.41 -13.11
N GLY A 161 -11.75 -19.79 -12.13
CA GLY A 161 -11.68 -18.34 -11.97
C GLY A 161 -11.38 -17.91 -10.53
N PRO A 162 -11.08 -16.62 -10.32
CA PRO A 162 -10.83 -16.10 -8.98
C PRO A 162 -12.08 -16.21 -8.09
N PRO A 163 -11.91 -16.29 -6.76
CA PRO A 163 -13.02 -16.23 -5.83
C PRO A 163 -13.83 -14.94 -5.99
N ARG A 164 -15.15 -15.04 -5.81
CA ARG A 164 -16.02 -13.86 -5.63
C ARG A 164 -16.24 -13.64 -4.15
N HIS A 165 -15.50 -12.73 -3.54
CA HIS A 165 -15.63 -12.45 -2.11
C HIS A 165 -16.97 -11.75 -1.79
N MET A 166 -17.48 -11.97 -0.59
CA MET A 166 -18.51 -11.12 -0.01
C MET A 166 -17.99 -9.69 0.16
N ASN A 167 -18.88 -8.71 0.34
CA ASN A 167 -18.47 -7.31 0.53
C ASN A 167 -17.63 -7.19 1.82
N LEU A 168 -16.31 -7.05 1.68
CA LEU A 168 -15.40 -6.93 2.83
C LEU A 168 -15.42 -5.54 3.46
N ALA A 169 -15.88 -4.53 2.71
CA ALA A 169 -15.99 -3.11 3.07
C ALA A 169 -14.69 -2.45 3.58
N PRO A 170 -14.56 -1.11 3.45
CA PRO A 170 -13.37 -0.41 3.96
C PRO A 170 -13.38 -0.21 5.48
N LEU A 171 -14.46 -0.60 6.18
CA LEU A 171 -14.62 -0.45 7.62
C LEU A 171 -14.81 -1.81 8.31
N THR A 172 -14.33 -1.91 9.55
CA THR A 172 -14.70 -3.01 10.46
C THR A 172 -16.12 -2.81 11.00
N LYS A 173 -16.66 -3.83 11.69
CA LYS A 173 -17.91 -3.72 12.46
C LYS A 173 -17.87 -2.66 13.58
N LYS A 174 -16.67 -2.26 14.01
CA LYS A 174 -16.44 -1.20 14.99
C LYS A 174 -16.10 0.13 14.35
N LEU A 175 -16.23 0.24 13.02
CA LEU A 175 -15.94 1.44 12.24
C LEU A 175 -14.46 1.83 12.20
N GLU A 176 -13.54 0.90 12.49
CA GLU A 176 -12.12 1.12 12.19
C GLU A 176 -11.93 1.07 10.67
N ALA A 177 -11.23 2.05 10.10
CA ALA A 177 -10.98 2.10 8.67
C ALA A 177 -9.76 1.24 8.31
N ILE A 178 -10.02 0.18 7.56
CA ILE A 178 -9.06 -0.88 7.19
C ILE A 178 -8.83 -0.97 5.68
N GLY A 179 -9.71 -0.37 4.88
CA GLY A 179 -9.55 -0.23 3.44
C GLY A 179 -9.42 1.23 3.03
N THR A 180 -9.09 1.46 1.76
CA THR A 180 -8.84 2.80 1.22
C THR A 180 -10.09 3.68 1.30
N LEU A 181 -10.00 4.75 2.08
CA LEU A 181 -10.92 5.89 2.09
C LEU A 181 -10.18 7.14 1.62
N GLN A 182 -10.90 8.25 1.44
CA GLN A 182 -10.29 9.55 1.17
C GLN A 182 -10.38 10.47 2.39
N PRO A 183 -9.45 11.43 2.56
CA PRO A 183 -9.46 12.34 3.69
C PRO A 183 -10.71 13.22 3.69
N GLY A 184 -11.17 13.57 4.90
CA GLY A 184 -12.33 14.43 5.14
C GLY A 184 -12.24 15.76 4.42
N ASN A 185 -11.04 16.34 4.33
CA ASN A 185 -10.76 17.50 3.48
C ASN A 185 -10.17 17.01 2.15
N PRO A 186 -10.84 17.27 1.01
CA PRO A 186 -10.29 16.93 -0.31
C PRO A 186 -8.91 17.58 -0.52
N VAL A 187 -7.94 16.79 -0.97
CA VAL A 187 -6.61 17.30 -1.33
C VAL A 187 -6.65 18.08 -2.65
N SER A 188 -7.54 17.71 -3.56
CA SER A 188 -7.71 18.32 -4.88
C SER A 188 -9.15 18.70 -5.15
N LYS A 189 -9.37 19.76 -5.93
CA LYS A 189 -10.68 20.13 -6.48
C LYS A 189 -11.25 19.08 -7.45
N HIS A 190 -10.41 18.16 -7.92
CA HIS A 190 -10.81 17.07 -8.83
C HIS A 190 -11.16 15.77 -8.11
N ASP A 191 -11.08 15.75 -6.77
CA ASP A 191 -11.51 14.61 -5.97
C ASP A 191 -13.05 14.59 -5.94
N LYS A 192 -13.62 13.50 -6.48
CA LYS A 192 -15.05 13.27 -6.65
C LYS A 192 -15.66 12.41 -5.53
N THR A 193 -14.89 12.07 -4.50
CA THR A 193 -15.41 11.26 -3.40
C THR A 193 -16.48 12.02 -2.64
N GLU A 194 -17.63 11.39 -2.50
CA GLU A 194 -18.80 11.90 -1.79
C GLU A 194 -18.43 12.32 -0.36
N ALA A 195 -18.91 13.47 0.09
CA ALA A 195 -18.53 14.03 1.39
C ALA A 195 -18.83 13.08 2.56
N GLN A 196 -19.98 12.41 2.51
CA GLN A 196 -20.43 11.45 3.52
C GLN A 196 -19.65 10.12 3.52
N GLU A 197 -18.80 9.89 2.54
CA GLU A 197 -17.97 8.67 2.42
C GLU A 197 -16.51 8.91 2.78
N ARG A 198 -16.14 10.16 3.08
CA ARG A 198 -14.78 10.53 3.49
C ARG A 198 -14.56 10.23 4.97
N LEU A 199 -13.35 9.80 5.29
CA LEU A 199 -12.94 9.58 6.66
C LEU A 199 -12.86 10.94 7.39
N PRO A 200 -13.61 11.17 8.48
CA PRO A 200 -13.56 12.44 9.21
C PRO A 200 -12.14 12.76 9.70
N PRO A 201 -11.74 14.05 9.76
CA PRO A 201 -10.42 14.43 10.22
C PRO A 201 -10.14 13.92 11.65
N SER A 202 -9.04 13.18 11.81
CA SER A 202 -8.60 12.69 13.11
C SER A 202 -8.02 13.82 13.97
N HIS A 203 -8.26 13.73 15.28
CA HIS A 203 -7.66 14.59 16.31
C HIS A 203 -6.64 13.84 17.17
N LEU A 204 -6.32 12.59 16.81
CA LEU A 204 -5.24 11.86 17.45
C LEU A 204 -3.90 12.52 17.12
N PRO A 205 -2.94 12.51 18.05
CA PRO A 205 -1.62 13.06 17.81
C PRO A 205 -0.85 12.21 16.79
N THR A 206 -0.14 12.89 15.89
CA THR A 206 0.83 12.30 14.96
C THR A 206 2.25 12.54 15.43
N ILE A 207 3.22 11.82 14.86
CA ILE A 207 4.65 12.08 15.04
C ILE A 207 5.03 13.49 14.58
N GLY A 208 4.34 14.03 13.56
CA GLY A 208 4.50 15.41 13.11
C GLY A 208 4.12 16.43 14.18
N ASP A 209 3.03 16.18 14.92
CA ASP A 209 2.64 17.02 16.05
C ASP A 209 3.70 16.96 17.15
N ARG A 210 4.19 15.75 17.48
CA ARG A 210 5.22 15.55 18.50
C ARG A 210 6.54 16.22 18.17
N MET A 211 6.97 16.19 16.91
CA MET A 211 8.18 16.88 16.46
C MET A 211 8.00 18.40 16.54
N SER A 212 6.85 18.92 16.08
CA SER A 212 6.53 20.35 16.15
C SER A 212 6.50 20.87 17.58
N GLU A 213 5.87 20.14 18.51
CA GLU A 213 5.82 20.45 19.94
C GLU A 213 7.21 20.51 20.60
N LYS A 214 8.18 19.77 20.04
CA LYS A 214 9.57 19.73 20.52
C LYS A 214 10.54 20.61 19.74
N GLY A 215 10.06 21.34 18.74
CA GLY A 215 10.91 22.15 17.87
C GLY A 215 11.86 21.32 16.99
N VAL A 216 11.57 20.05 16.77
CA VAL A 216 12.30 19.19 15.81
C VAL A 216 11.79 19.54 14.42
N THR A 217 12.67 19.99 13.52
CA THR A 217 12.26 20.32 12.16
C THR A 217 11.93 19.04 11.38
N TRP A 218 10.83 19.06 10.64
CA TRP A 218 10.40 17.91 9.88
C TRP A 218 9.59 18.28 8.64
N ALA A 219 9.53 17.39 7.66
CA ALA A 219 8.64 17.54 6.52
C ALA A 219 8.24 16.18 5.93
N TRP A 220 7.05 16.14 5.34
CA TRP A 220 6.63 15.07 4.42
C TRP A 220 6.66 15.59 3.00
N TYR A 221 7.53 15.02 2.19
CA TYR A 221 7.67 15.33 0.78
C TYR A 221 6.96 14.27 -0.07
N ALA A 222 6.04 14.71 -0.94
CA ALA A 222 5.35 13.80 -1.86
C ALA A 222 5.50 14.26 -3.31
N GLY A 223 5.77 13.31 -4.20
CA GLY A 223 5.82 13.56 -5.64
C GLY A 223 4.48 14.06 -6.16
N GLY A 224 4.46 15.24 -6.78
CA GLY A 224 3.25 15.84 -7.35
C GLY A 224 2.29 16.47 -6.33
N TRP A 225 2.72 16.69 -5.07
CA TRP A 225 1.92 17.35 -4.04
C TRP A 225 1.44 18.73 -4.45
N ARG A 226 2.34 19.57 -4.99
CA ARG A 226 1.97 20.92 -5.45
C ARG A 226 0.92 20.83 -6.55
N ASP A 227 1.14 19.93 -7.51
CA ASP A 227 0.29 19.80 -8.68
C ASP A 227 -1.10 19.23 -8.36
N VAL A 228 -1.21 18.28 -7.43
CA VAL A 228 -2.52 17.75 -7.01
C VAL A 228 -3.34 18.79 -6.25
N VAL A 229 -2.70 19.59 -5.40
CA VAL A 229 -3.34 20.67 -4.63
C VAL A 229 -3.83 21.79 -5.55
N GLU A 230 -3.04 22.18 -6.55
CA GLU A 230 -3.44 23.19 -7.55
C GLU A 230 -4.46 22.65 -8.58
N GLY A 231 -4.66 21.33 -8.60
CA GLY A 231 -5.54 20.63 -9.54
C GLY A 231 -4.95 20.52 -10.95
N ARG A 232 -3.61 20.50 -11.07
CA ARG A 232 -2.88 20.14 -12.29
C ARG A 232 -2.67 18.64 -12.43
N LEU A 233 -2.75 17.90 -11.32
CA LEU A 233 -2.61 16.45 -11.25
C LEU A 233 -3.88 15.81 -10.68
N LYS A 234 -4.26 14.64 -11.20
CA LYS A 234 -5.42 13.89 -10.67
C LYS A 234 -5.08 13.29 -9.29
N PRO A 235 -6.01 13.30 -8.33
CA PRO A 235 -5.78 12.77 -6.96
C PRO A 235 -5.76 11.24 -6.87
N TYR A 236 -6.17 10.55 -7.93
CA TYR A 236 -6.18 9.10 -8.14
C TYR A 236 -6.49 8.81 -9.63
N GLY A 237 -6.22 7.60 -10.11
CA GLY A 237 -6.46 7.18 -11.49
C GLY A 237 -6.33 5.66 -11.69
N GLU A 238 -6.70 5.19 -12.88
CA GLU A 238 -6.52 3.81 -13.35
C GLU A 238 -5.58 3.83 -14.57
N GLY A 239 -4.73 2.81 -14.72
CA GLY A 239 -3.79 2.70 -15.84
C GLY A 239 -2.54 3.58 -15.70
N LYS A 240 -1.98 4.04 -16.83
CA LYS A 240 -0.64 4.65 -16.84
C LYS A 240 -0.51 5.85 -15.86
N PRO A 241 0.56 5.89 -15.06
CA PRO A 241 0.61 6.56 -13.76
C PRO A 241 1.00 8.05 -13.82
N ASP A 242 0.14 8.89 -14.39
CA ASP A 242 0.27 10.36 -14.29
C ASP A 242 -0.73 10.92 -13.25
N PHE A 243 -0.75 10.34 -12.05
CA PHE A 243 -1.65 10.74 -10.97
C PHE A 243 -0.99 10.64 -9.58
N PHE A 244 -1.52 11.42 -8.64
CA PHE A 244 -1.19 11.37 -7.22
C PHE A 244 -1.93 10.23 -6.53
N GLN A 245 -1.40 9.72 -5.42
CA GLN A 245 -2.08 8.72 -4.58
C GLN A 245 -2.52 9.42 -3.29
N THR A 246 -3.72 10.00 -3.28
CA THR A 246 -4.19 10.79 -2.12
C THR A 246 -4.17 10.01 -0.81
N HIS A 247 -4.44 8.71 -0.87
CA HIS A 247 -4.43 7.84 0.31
C HIS A 247 -3.01 7.48 0.81
N HIS A 248 -1.95 7.85 0.09
CA HIS A 248 -0.56 7.76 0.55
C HIS A 248 -0.06 9.05 1.24
N GLN A 249 -0.93 10.04 1.43
CA GLN A 249 -0.62 11.28 2.15
C GLN A 249 -1.30 11.27 3.53
N PRO A 250 -0.76 10.54 4.53
CA PRO A 250 -1.48 10.23 5.76
C PRO A 250 -1.78 11.47 6.61
N PHE A 251 -0.92 12.49 6.58
CA PHE A 251 -1.16 13.72 7.32
C PHE A 251 -2.43 14.46 6.85
N ALA A 252 -2.85 14.31 5.59
CA ALA A 252 -4.07 14.95 5.07
C ALA A 252 -5.36 14.47 5.77
N TYR A 253 -5.30 13.37 6.52
CA TYR A 253 -6.42 12.83 7.30
C TYR A 253 -6.57 13.44 8.69
N PHE A 254 -5.65 14.32 9.12
CA PHE A 254 -5.63 14.85 10.48
C PHE A 254 -5.98 16.34 10.50
N ALA A 255 -6.75 16.75 11.51
CA ALA A 255 -7.30 18.11 11.60
C ALA A 255 -6.21 19.20 11.58
N ASN A 256 -5.04 18.95 12.19
CA ASN A 256 -3.92 19.90 12.25
C ASN A 256 -3.26 20.18 10.88
N TYR A 257 -3.61 19.43 9.84
CA TYR A 257 -3.03 19.52 8.50
C TYR A 257 -4.06 19.92 7.43
N ALA A 258 -5.27 20.27 7.87
CA ALA A 258 -6.30 20.82 7.00
C ALA A 258 -5.83 22.12 6.32
N PRO A 259 -6.41 22.50 5.16
CA PRO A 259 -6.12 23.79 4.53
C PRO A 259 -6.22 24.96 5.53
N GLY A 260 -5.19 25.81 5.57
CA GLY A 260 -5.09 26.95 6.48
C GLY A 260 -4.53 26.63 7.87
N GLN A 261 -4.24 25.37 8.20
CA GLN A 261 -3.60 25.00 9.45
C GLN A 261 -2.07 24.99 9.34
N ASN A 262 -1.39 25.35 10.43
CA ASN A 262 0.07 25.47 10.46
C ASN A 262 0.78 24.13 10.17
N GLY A 263 0.23 23.00 10.63
CA GLY A 263 0.82 21.68 10.37
C GLY A 263 0.95 21.37 8.88
N ARG A 264 0.06 21.91 8.05
CA ARG A 264 0.07 21.74 6.59
C ARG A 264 1.32 22.31 5.92
N ASN A 265 2.00 23.29 6.54
CA ASN A 265 3.23 23.87 5.99
C ASN A 265 4.39 22.87 5.90
N ASN A 266 4.30 21.74 6.61
CA ASN A 266 5.27 20.64 6.53
C ASN A 266 4.97 19.62 5.43
N LEU A 267 3.84 19.76 4.71
CA LEU A 267 3.51 18.92 3.56
C LEU A 267 4.00 19.62 2.29
N LYS A 268 5.03 19.03 1.67
CA LYS A 268 5.85 19.66 0.64
C LYS A 268 5.93 18.80 -0.62
N ASP A 269 6.30 19.43 -1.72
CA ASP A 269 6.51 18.72 -2.99
C ASP A 269 7.90 18.07 -3.05
N ALA A 270 8.03 17.00 -3.84
CA ALA A 270 9.32 16.34 -4.08
C ALA A 270 10.40 17.29 -4.63
N ASP A 271 10.04 18.32 -5.41
CA ASP A 271 11.00 19.33 -5.88
C ASP A 271 11.70 20.05 -4.71
N GLU A 272 10.96 20.31 -3.63
CA GLU A 272 11.51 20.93 -2.41
C GLU A 272 12.44 19.97 -1.67
N PHE A 273 12.14 18.66 -1.66
CA PHE A 273 13.03 17.64 -1.08
C PHE A 273 14.37 17.63 -1.79
N TYR A 274 14.33 17.55 -3.12
CA TYR A 274 15.49 17.55 -3.98
C TYR A 274 16.36 18.80 -3.84
N THR A 275 15.73 19.96 -3.67
CA THR A 275 16.44 21.21 -3.41
C THR A 275 17.11 21.18 -2.03
N ALA A 276 16.39 20.73 -1.00
CA ALA A 276 16.92 20.61 0.36
C ALA A 276 18.10 19.64 0.46
N ILE A 277 18.06 18.50 -0.25
CA ILE A 277 19.17 17.55 -0.33
C ILE A 277 20.45 18.24 -0.84
N ASP A 278 20.34 18.94 -1.97
CA ASP A 278 21.49 19.55 -2.65
C ASP A 278 22.09 20.71 -1.86
N GLN A 279 21.26 21.45 -1.13
CA GLN A 279 21.66 22.63 -0.35
C GLN A 279 22.16 22.27 1.05
N GLY A 280 21.89 21.05 1.54
CA GLY A 280 22.19 20.66 2.92
C GLY A 280 21.14 21.15 3.93
N ASP A 281 19.96 21.53 3.44
CA ASP A 281 18.86 22.16 4.19
C ASP A 281 17.74 21.16 4.55
N LEU A 282 18.05 19.86 4.56
CA LEU A 282 17.10 18.84 5.01
C LEU A 282 16.68 19.11 6.47
N PRO A 283 15.38 19.00 6.80
CA PRO A 283 14.96 19.02 8.19
C PRO A 283 15.48 17.78 8.92
N GLN A 284 15.51 17.83 10.25
CA GLN A 284 16.00 16.73 11.10
C GLN A 284 15.29 15.40 10.81
N VAL A 285 14.00 15.45 10.42
CA VAL A 285 13.24 14.27 9.99
C VAL A 285 12.55 14.55 8.66
N SER A 286 12.93 13.81 7.63
CA SER A 286 12.35 13.92 6.28
C SER A 286 11.65 12.61 5.91
N PHE A 287 10.35 12.69 5.58
CA PHE A 287 9.63 11.60 4.93
C PHE A 287 9.54 11.87 3.43
N TYR A 288 9.68 10.84 2.62
CA TYR A 288 9.60 10.94 1.17
C TYR A 288 8.73 9.82 0.58
N LYS A 289 7.72 10.18 -0.22
CA LYS A 289 6.93 9.24 -1.02
C LYS A 289 6.96 9.67 -2.49
N PRO A 290 7.44 8.82 -3.42
CA PRO A 290 7.45 9.16 -4.83
C PRO A 290 6.04 9.31 -5.43
N LEU A 291 5.98 9.92 -6.62
CA LEU A 291 4.79 9.88 -7.47
C LEU A 291 4.48 8.44 -7.88
N GLY A 292 3.22 8.15 -8.20
CA GLY A 292 2.73 6.80 -8.51
C GLY A 292 3.59 6.01 -9.49
N VAL A 293 4.09 6.65 -10.55
CA VAL A 293 4.92 5.97 -11.57
C VAL A 293 6.21 5.37 -11.02
N PHE A 294 6.71 5.88 -9.90
CA PHE A 294 7.97 5.45 -9.30
C PHE A 294 7.80 4.73 -7.96
N ASN A 295 6.58 4.37 -7.58
CA ASN A 295 6.33 3.78 -6.26
C ASN A 295 6.42 2.25 -6.24
N GLY A 296 6.61 1.60 -7.40
CA GLY A 296 6.77 0.15 -7.53
C GLY A 296 5.48 -0.65 -7.37
N HIS A 297 4.33 0.01 -7.27
CA HIS A 297 3.04 -0.66 -7.15
C HIS A 297 2.66 -1.36 -8.47
N PRO A 298 2.18 -2.61 -8.42
CA PRO A 298 1.65 -3.32 -9.59
C PRO A 298 0.57 -2.53 -10.36
N ASP A 299 0.25 -2.97 -11.58
CA ASP A 299 -0.69 -2.35 -12.54
C ASP A 299 -0.21 -1.02 -13.15
N TYR A 300 0.04 -0.01 -12.33
CA TYR A 300 0.36 1.33 -12.82
C TYR A 300 1.84 1.68 -12.73
N SER A 301 2.64 1.04 -11.88
CA SER A 301 4.11 1.19 -11.86
C SER A 301 4.77 -0.15 -12.23
N ASP A 302 6.09 -0.18 -12.16
CA ASP A 302 6.91 -1.34 -12.44
C ASP A 302 8.14 -1.40 -11.51
N LEU A 303 8.73 -2.58 -11.40
CA LEU A 303 9.84 -2.84 -10.48
C LEU A 303 11.09 -2.05 -10.88
N ALA A 304 11.37 -1.90 -12.18
CA ALA A 304 12.53 -1.19 -12.68
C ALA A 304 12.46 0.31 -12.36
N ALA A 305 11.31 0.96 -12.54
CA ALA A 305 11.08 2.36 -12.24
C ALA A 305 11.21 2.64 -10.74
N GLY A 306 10.58 1.81 -9.90
CA GLY A 306 10.72 1.91 -8.44
C GLY A 306 12.15 1.69 -7.95
N ASP A 307 12.82 0.65 -8.45
CA ASP A 307 14.22 0.33 -8.12
C ASP A 307 15.19 1.45 -8.52
N ALA A 308 15.06 1.93 -9.76
CA ALA A 308 15.86 3.04 -10.25
C ALA A 308 15.66 4.29 -9.42
N HIS A 309 14.41 4.62 -9.10
CA HIS A 309 14.07 5.83 -8.36
C HIS A 309 14.64 5.84 -6.95
N VAL A 310 14.48 4.74 -6.18
CA VAL A 310 15.07 4.62 -4.84
C VAL A 310 16.59 4.80 -4.90
N ALA A 311 17.25 4.11 -5.83
CA ALA A 311 18.70 4.20 -5.95
C ALA A 311 19.17 5.61 -6.34
N ASP A 312 18.44 6.29 -7.22
CA ASP A 312 18.79 7.65 -7.66
C ASP A 312 18.60 8.66 -6.52
N VAL A 313 17.54 8.53 -5.70
CA VAL A 313 17.35 9.32 -4.48
C VAL A 313 18.49 9.09 -3.48
N VAL A 314 18.84 7.83 -3.20
CA VAL A 314 19.95 7.50 -2.29
C VAL A 314 21.28 8.02 -2.82
N ALA A 315 21.54 7.90 -4.13
CA ALA A 315 22.75 8.44 -4.76
C ALA A 315 22.83 9.97 -4.66
N ARG A 316 21.70 10.68 -4.67
CA ARG A 316 21.64 12.12 -4.43
C ARG A 316 21.89 12.46 -2.96
N LEU A 317 21.26 11.75 -2.03
CA LEU A 317 21.48 11.90 -0.59
C LEU A 317 22.95 11.68 -0.20
N ARG A 318 23.64 10.71 -0.82
CA ARG A 318 25.09 10.48 -0.63
C ARG A 318 25.96 11.68 -1.01
N LYS A 319 25.49 12.56 -1.90
CA LYS A 319 26.19 13.78 -2.32
C LYS A 319 25.82 15.00 -1.48
N SER A 320 24.82 14.86 -0.59
CA SER A 320 24.36 15.94 0.26
C SER A 320 25.42 16.36 1.27
N PRO A 321 25.51 17.66 1.62
CA PRO A 321 26.28 18.12 2.77
C PRO A 321 25.91 17.43 4.08
N ASN A 322 24.67 16.91 4.21
CA ASN A 322 24.21 16.21 5.41
C ASN A 322 24.66 14.74 5.50
N TRP A 323 25.32 14.17 4.47
CA TRP A 323 25.57 12.73 4.37
C TRP A 323 26.27 12.12 5.60
N ALA A 324 27.23 12.83 6.19
CA ALA A 324 28.04 12.33 7.30
C ALA A 324 27.23 12.00 8.56
N ASP A 325 26.07 12.64 8.74
CA ASP A 325 25.20 12.52 9.92
C ASP A 325 23.79 12.02 9.55
N MET A 326 23.65 11.34 8.41
CA MET A 326 22.35 10.93 7.86
C MET A 326 22.07 9.44 8.09
N LEU A 327 20.86 9.12 8.55
CA LEU A 327 20.27 7.79 8.48
C LEU A 327 19.19 7.77 7.40
N ILE A 328 19.28 6.81 6.48
CA ILE A 328 18.26 6.56 5.46
C ILE A 328 17.57 5.24 5.79
N ILE A 329 16.24 5.26 5.85
CA ILE A 329 15.40 4.07 5.95
C ILE A 329 14.58 3.99 4.67
N VAL A 330 14.74 2.88 3.94
CA VAL A 330 13.91 2.53 2.79
C VAL A 330 12.99 1.41 3.23
N THR A 331 11.68 1.59 3.03
CA THR A 331 10.65 0.60 3.37
C THR A 331 9.51 0.68 2.37
N ALA A 332 8.78 -0.43 2.22
CA ALA A 332 7.46 -0.47 1.59
C ALA A 332 6.37 -0.18 2.64
N ASP A 333 5.18 0.19 2.17
CA ASP A 333 3.98 0.35 3.00
C ASP A 333 3.26 -0.98 3.26
N GLU A 334 3.28 -1.91 2.31
CA GLU A 334 2.63 -3.23 2.40
C GLU A 334 3.28 -4.26 1.45
N ASN A 335 2.78 -5.50 1.36
CA ASN A 335 3.42 -6.63 0.66
C ASN A 335 2.96 -6.83 -0.81
N GLY A 336 2.11 -5.95 -1.33
CA GLY A 336 1.50 -6.02 -2.67
C GLY A 336 0.58 -7.22 -2.87
N GLY A 337 0.18 -7.88 -1.77
CA GLY A 337 -0.62 -9.11 -1.80
C GLY A 337 0.16 -10.36 -2.25
N PHE A 338 1.46 -10.25 -2.52
CA PHE A 338 2.31 -11.37 -2.91
C PHE A 338 2.63 -12.29 -1.72
N TRP A 339 2.93 -13.55 -2.04
CA TRP A 339 3.33 -14.57 -1.09
C TRP A 339 4.70 -14.28 -0.48
N ASP A 340 4.75 -14.39 0.85
CA ASP A 340 5.97 -14.49 1.64
C ASP A 340 5.80 -15.63 2.67
N HIS A 341 6.89 -16.18 3.19
CA HIS A 341 6.95 -17.52 3.80
C HIS A 341 6.88 -17.59 5.31
#